data_AF-A0A5C7JWQ7-F1
#
_entry.id   AF-A0A5C7JWQ7-F1
#
_cell.length_a   1.000
_cell.length_b   1.000
_cell.length_c   1.000
_cell.angle_alpha   90.00
_cell.angle_beta   90.00
_cell.angle_gamma   90.00
#
_symmetry.space_group_name_H-M   'P 1'
#
loop_
_entity.id
_entity.type
_entity.pdbx_description
1 polymer ?
#
loop_
_entity_poly.entity_id
_entity_poly.type
_entity_poly.pdbx_seq_one_letter_code
_entity_poly.pdbx_strand_id
1 'polypeptide(L)'
;MKLLISSILIIVLTACTTVLDKLETVDNIVTSDATYSLVTSVELSPTDEMVINHAKNRYLALREKYKGNLTDYSFNNEEVLEDYKLLLDQYSATVKVIHKNYSKYSEDSKLQLREISESFYKLHDSVEDIQDEAMTLKVIKRLIEIVGAMLLK
;
A
#
# COMPACT_ATOMS: atom_id res chain seq x y z
N MET A 1 -0.66 -1.52 -39.00
CA MET A 1 -0.79 -0.46 -37.98
C MET A 1 -1.98 -0.64 -37.02
N LYS A 2 -3.18 -1.07 -37.48
CA LYS A 2 -4.32 -1.34 -36.58
C LYS A 2 -4.14 -2.55 -35.64
N LEU A 3 -3.22 -3.47 -35.95
CA LEU A 3 -2.95 -4.67 -35.13
C LEU A 3 -1.99 -4.43 -33.96
N LEU A 4 -1.14 -3.38 -34.00
CA LEU A 4 -0.16 -3.09 -32.94
C LEU A 4 -0.77 -2.34 -31.74
N ILE A 5 -1.80 -1.52 -31.98
CA ILE A 5 -2.54 -0.83 -30.91
C ILE A 5 -3.41 -1.83 -30.12
N SER A 6 -3.85 -2.92 -30.77
CA SER A 6 -4.60 -3.99 -30.12
C SER A 6 -3.72 -4.85 -29.19
N SER A 7 -2.40 -4.92 -29.42
CA SER A 7 -1.49 -5.75 -28.62
C SER A 7 -1.06 -5.06 -27.31
N ILE A 8 -0.97 -3.72 -27.31
CA ILE A 8 -0.64 -2.95 -26.10
C ILE A 8 -1.83 -2.93 -25.12
N LEU A 9 -3.06 -3.04 -25.64
CA LEU A 9 -4.28 -3.13 -24.83
C LEU A 9 -4.48 -4.50 -24.14
N ILE A 10 -3.74 -5.54 -24.56
CA ILE A 10 -3.92 -6.93 -24.07
C ILE A 10 -2.88 -7.33 -23.01
N ILE A 11 -1.82 -6.54 -22.80
CA ILE A 11 -0.83 -6.80 -21.72
C ILE A 11 -1.42 -6.48 -20.33
N VAL A 12 -2.56 -5.80 -20.23
CA VAL A 12 -3.22 -5.45 -18.96
C VAL A 12 -4.06 -6.62 -18.36
N LEU A 13 -4.15 -7.78 -19.04
CA LEU A 13 -5.07 -8.86 -18.66
C LEU A 13 -4.40 -10.09 -18.02
N THR A 14 -3.19 -9.96 -17.47
CA THR A 14 -2.62 -11.00 -16.58
C THR A 14 -2.97 -10.67 -15.13
N ALA A 15 -4.11 -11.19 -14.65
CA ALA A 15 -4.55 -11.17 -13.26
C ALA A 15 -4.37 -9.81 -12.53
N CYS A 16 -4.96 -8.75 -13.08
CA CYS A 16 -4.82 -7.39 -12.55
C CYS A 16 -5.67 -7.23 -11.28
N THR A 17 -5.09 -7.53 -10.11
CA THR A 17 -5.65 -7.06 -8.83
C THR A 17 -5.35 -5.58 -8.71
N THR A 18 -6.38 -4.77 -8.47
CA THR A 18 -6.26 -3.31 -8.33
C THR A 18 -5.54 -2.94 -7.03
N VAL A 19 -5.20 -1.66 -6.85
CA VAL A 19 -4.72 -1.19 -5.53
C VAL A 19 -5.83 -1.32 -4.49
N LEU A 20 -7.10 -1.14 -4.90
CA LEU A 20 -8.25 -1.29 -4.03
C LEU A 20 -8.40 -2.73 -3.49
N ASP A 21 -8.22 -3.76 -4.32
CA ASP A 21 -8.32 -5.16 -3.87
C ASP A 21 -7.24 -5.50 -2.82
N LYS A 22 -6.03 -4.97 -3.02
CA LYS A 22 -4.92 -5.15 -2.08
C LYS A 22 -5.14 -4.36 -0.80
N LEU A 23 -5.72 -3.16 -0.91
CA LEU A 23 -6.09 -2.34 0.23
C LEU A 23 -7.20 -3.00 1.06
N GLU A 24 -8.20 -3.61 0.43
CA GLU A 24 -9.25 -4.39 1.10
C GLU A 24 -8.66 -5.60 1.83
N THR A 25 -7.71 -6.31 1.19
CA THR A 25 -6.97 -7.40 1.84
C THR A 25 -6.25 -6.91 3.11
N VAL A 26 -5.57 -5.77 3.04
CA VAL A 26 -4.92 -5.15 4.20
C VAL A 26 -5.94 -4.66 5.24
N ASP A 27 -7.10 -4.14 4.85
CA ASP A 27 -8.18 -3.76 5.78
C ASP A 27 -8.67 -4.94 6.60
N ASN A 28 -8.93 -6.05 5.93
CA ASN A 28 -9.34 -7.28 6.59
C ASN A 28 -8.26 -7.80 7.55
N ILE A 29 -6.98 -7.67 7.19
CA ILE A 29 -5.87 -8.04 8.07
C ILE A 29 -5.82 -7.12 9.30
N VAL A 30 -5.78 -5.80 9.12
CA VAL A 30 -5.53 -4.86 10.24
C VAL A 30 -6.71 -4.77 11.20
N THR A 31 -7.94 -4.85 10.68
CA THR A 31 -9.15 -4.76 11.49
C THR A 31 -9.49 -6.08 12.19
N SER A 32 -8.87 -7.19 11.78
CA SER A 32 -9.08 -8.49 12.40
C SER A 32 -8.48 -8.55 13.82
N ASP A 33 -9.34 -8.95 14.77
CA ASP A 33 -8.91 -9.26 16.14
C ASP A 33 -7.90 -10.41 16.19
N ALA A 34 -7.95 -11.33 15.22
CA ALA A 34 -6.99 -12.42 15.12
C ALA A 34 -5.59 -11.90 14.79
N THR A 35 -5.45 -10.93 13.89
CA THR A 35 -4.17 -10.31 13.55
C THR A 35 -3.60 -9.55 14.75
N TYR A 36 -4.42 -8.76 15.44
CA TYR A 36 -3.98 -8.06 16.63
C TYR A 36 -3.50 -9.05 17.70
N SER A 37 -4.30 -10.08 17.97
CA SER A 37 -3.97 -11.15 18.92
C SER A 37 -2.71 -11.91 18.53
N LEU A 38 -2.48 -12.13 17.23
CA LEU A 38 -1.27 -12.76 16.70
C LEU A 38 -0.04 -11.89 17.00
N VAL A 39 -0.09 -10.60 16.68
CA VAL A 39 1.01 -9.66 16.92
C VAL A 39 1.31 -9.52 18.41
N THR A 40 0.28 -9.53 19.26
CA THR A 40 0.42 -9.42 20.73
C THR A 40 0.41 -10.77 21.45
N SER A 41 0.63 -11.88 20.75
CA SER A 41 0.61 -13.24 21.35
C SER A 41 1.80 -13.52 22.25
N VAL A 42 2.86 -12.73 22.12
CA VAL A 42 4.07 -12.79 22.94
C VAL A 42 4.08 -11.64 23.93
N GLU A 43 4.82 -11.79 25.03
CA GLU A 43 5.00 -10.71 25.99
C GLU A 43 5.82 -9.56 25.35
N LEU A 44 5.14 -8.43 25.13
CA LEU A 44 5.67 -7.19 24.61
C LEU A 44 6.01 -6.23 25.76
N SER A 45 7.00 -5.36 25.54
CA SER A 45 7.21 -4.24 26.47
C SER A 45 6.07 -3.22 26.35
N PRO A 46 5.79 -2.41 27.39
CA PRO A 46 4.76 -1.37 27.32
C PRO A 46 4.96 -0.40 26.15
N THR A 47 6.23 -0.11 25.80
CA THR A 47 6.56 0.74 24.65
C THR A 47 6.24 0.06 23.32
N ASP A 48 6.55 -1.24 23.19
CA ASP A 48 6.24 -1.99 21.97
C ASP A 48 4.71 -2.12 21.78
N GLU A 49 3.98 -2.39 22.86
CA GLU A 49 2.51 -2.44 22.84
C GLU A 49 1.90 -1.08 22.46
N MET A 50 2.46 0.02 22.97
CA MET A 50 2.06 1.37 22.56
C MET A 50 2.28 1.61 21.07
N VAL A 51 3.40 1.14 20.50
CA VAL A 51 3.67 1.24 19.04
C VAL A 51 2.63 0.48 18.22
N ILE A 52 2.33 -0.77 18.59
CA ILE A 52 1.31 -1.58 17.91
C ILE A 52 -0.07 -0.91 17.97
N ASN A 53 -0.46 -0.42 19.15
CA ASN A 53 -1.74 0.27 19.35
C ASN A 53 -1.81 1.58 18.58
N HIS A 54 -0.72 2.36 18.55
CA HIS A 54 -0.67 3.59 17.78
C HIS A 54 -0.84 3.30 16.28
N ALA A 55 -0.15 2.29 15.74
CA ALA A 55 -0.26 1.88 14.36
C ALA A 55 -1.69 1.46 13.99
N LYS A 56 -2.33 0.60 14.82
CA LYS A 56 -3.73 0.18 14.62
C LYS A 56 -4.68 1.37 14.63
N ASN A 57 -4.56 2.28 15.61
CA ASN A 57 -5.44 3.44 15.72
C ASN A 57 -5.26 4.42 14.55
N ARG A 58 -4.03 4.62 14.07
CA ARG A 58 -3.76 5.42 12.88
C ARG A 58 -4.40 4.82 11.64
N TYR A 59 -4.28 3.50 11.46
CA TYR A 59 -4.97 2.80 10.38
C TYR A 59 -6.48 3.01 10.44
N LEU A 60 -7.11 2.80 11.59
CA LEU A 60 -8.55 2.96 11.77
C LEU A 60 -9.02 4.41 11.50
N ALA A 61 -8.23 5.41 11.89
CA ALA A 61 -8.53 6.81 11.61
C ALA A 61 -8.51 7.11 10.10
N LEU A 62 -7.50 6.60 9.38
CA LEU A 62 -7.40 6.75 7.92
C LEU A 62 -8.50 5.99 7.19
N ARG A 63 -8.81 4.78 7.64
CA ARG A 63 -9.93 3.99 7.12
C ARG A 63 -11.23 4.77 7.20
N GLU A 64 -11.52 5.39 8.33
CA GLU A 64 -12.76 6.17 8.49
C GLU A 64 -12.73 7.45 7.63
N LYS A 65 -11.59 8.13 7.51
CA LYS A 65 -11.41 9.30 6.63
C LYS A 65 -11.77 8.97 5.17
N TYR A 66 -11.40 7.78 4.70
CA TYR A 66 -11.47 7.41 3.28
C TYR A 66 -12.57 6.40 2.92
N LYS A 67 -13.40 6.00 3.89
CA LYS A 67 -14.43 4.98 3.76
C LYS A 67 -15.35 5.21 2.55
N GLY A 68 -15.24 4.32 1.55
CA GLY A 68 -16.05 4.35 0.32
C GLY A 68 -15.68 5.44 -0.70
N ASN A 69 -14.61 6.19 -0.47
CA ASN A 69 -14.21 7.33 -1.30
C ASN A 69 -12.90 7.12 -2.07
N LEU A 70 -12.27 5.97 -1.93
CA LEU A 70 -11.06 5.63 -2.67
C LEU A 70 -11.39 4.98 -4.02
N THR A 71 -10.68 5.45 -5.04
CA THR A 71 -10.59 4.86 -6.36
C THR A 71 -9.11 4.64 -6.67
N ASP A 72 -8.75 3.88 -7.69
CA ASP A 72 -7.35 3.75 -8.10
C ASP A 72 -6.70 5.11 -8.40
N TYR A 73 -7.48 6.08 -8.91
CA TYR A 73 -7.02 7.44 -9.17
C TYR A 73 -6.80 8.28 -7.90
N SER A 74 -7.31 7.85 -6.74
CA SER A 74 -7.13 8.57 -5.47
C SER A 74 -5.66 8.62 -5.07
N PHE A 75 -4.84 7.66 -5.49
CA PHE A 75 -3.39 7.63 -5.23
C PHE A 75 -2.59 8.61 -6.11
N ASN A 76 -3.25 9.36 -7.00
CA ASN A 76 -2.63 10.51 -7.67
C ASN A 76 -2.77 11.82 -6.86
N ASN A 77 -3.57 11.81 -5.80
CA ASN A 77 -3.77 12.95 -4.91
C ASN A 77 -2.66 12.99 -3.85
N GLU A 78 -2.01 14.14 -3.69
CA GLU A 78 -0.88 14.31 -2.77
C GLU A 78 -1.25 14.06 -1.30
N GLU A 79 -2.46 14.45 -0.87
CA GLU A 79 -2.94 14.21 0.50
C GLU A 79 -3.12 12.72 0.78
N VAL A 80 -3.71 11.97 -0.17
CA VAL A 80 -3.89 10.52 -0.05
C VAL A 80 -2.53 9.82 0.02
N LEU A 81 -1.55 10.30 -0.76
CA LEU A 81 -0.19 9.77 -0.73
C LEU A 81 0.55 10.08 0.58
N GLU A 82 0.35 11.26 1.14
CA GLU A 82 0.94 11.63 2.43
C GLU A 82 0.37 10.75 3.56
N ASP A 83 -0.95 10.58 3.59
CA ASP A 83 -1.61 9.69 4.55
C ASP A 83 -1.18 8.23 4.37
N TYR A 84 -1.00 7.78 3.13
CA TYR A 84 -0.47 6.46 2.84
C TYR A 84 0.98 6.28 3.32
N LYS A 85 1.84 7.29 3.16
CA LYS A 85 3.22 7.26 3.69
C LYS A 85 3.24 7.18 5.22
N LEU A 86 2.35 7.93 5.88
CA LEU A 86 2.20 7.83 7.33
C LEU A 86 1.82 6.41 7.75
N LEU A 87 0.94 5.74 6.99
CA LEU A 87 0.55 4.34 7.23
C LEU A 87 1.73 3.38 7.03
N LEU A 88 2.57 3.59 6.01
CA LEU A 88 3.80 2.83 5.80
C LEU A 88 4.79 2.97 6.96
N ASP A 89 4.95 4.18 7.49
CA ASP A 89 5.82 4.42 8.66
C ASP A 89 5.34 3.66 9.89
N GLN A 90 4.02 3.65 10.13
CA GLN A 90 3.42 2.88 11.23
C GLN A 90 3.56 1.37 11.04
N TYR A 91 3.42 0.90 9.79
CA TYR A 91 3.65 -0.49 9.44
C TYR A 91 5.12 -0.89 9.66
N SER A 92 6.07 -0.05 9.22
CA SER A 92 7.50 -0.25 9.45
C SER A 92 7.84 -0.33 10.94
N ALA A 93 7.25 0.55 11.76
CA ALA A 93 7.40 0.50 13.21
C ALA A 93 6.86 -0.81 13.81
N THR A 94 5.71 -1.28 13.33
CA THR A 94 5.11 -2.57 13.72
C THR A 94 6.02 -3.74 13.37
N VAL A 95 6.58 -3.76 12.15
CA VAL A 95 7.54 -4.80 11.72
C VAL A 95 8.79 -4.80 12.59
N LYS A 96 9.30 -3.63 13.00
CA LYS A 96 10.45 -3.54 13.92
C LYS A 96 10.13 -4.18 15.27
N VAL A 97 8.93 -3.97 15.81
CA VAL A 97 8.47 -4.62 17.05
C VAL A 97 8.38 -6.14 16.89
N ILE A 98 7.81 -6.61 15.78
CA ILE A 98 7.72 -8.04 15.46
C ILE A 98 9.11 -8.66 15.35
N HIS A 99 10.02 -8.01 14.62
CA HIS A 99 11.39 -8.49 14.41
C HIS A 99 12.15 -8.57 15.74
N LYS A 100 12.04 -7.53 16.58
CA LYS A 100 12.65 -7.50 17.92
C LYS A 100 12.18 -8.67 18.79
N ASN A 101 10.94 -9.11 18.63
CA ASN A 101 10.36 -10.21 19.41
C ASN A 101 10.28 -11.53 18.62
N TYR A 102 10.91 -11.62 17.44
CA TYR A 102 10.67 -12.70 16.48
C TYR A 102 10.94 -14.09 17.05
N SER A 103 11.98 -14.23 17.89
CA SER A 103 12.35 -15.48 18.53
C SER A 103 11.32 -16.03 19.52
N LYS A 104 10.40 -15.18 20.00
CA LYS A 104 9.37 -15.56 20.98
C LYS A 104 8.11 -16.13 20.34
N TYR A 105 7.89 -15.89 19.05
CA TYR A 105 6.72 -16.40 18.34
C TYR A 105 6.90 -17.89 18.01
N SER A 106 5.80 -18.63 17.96
CA SER A 106 5.77 -19.99 17.42
C SER A 106 6.07 -19.98 15.91
N GLU A 107 6.47 -21.12 15.35
CA GLU A 107 6.71 -21.23 13.90
C GLU A 107 5.45 -20.93 13.08
N ASP A 108 4.28 -21.38 13.55
CA ASP A 108 3.00 -21.07 12.91
C ASP A 108 2.71 -19.56 12.92
N SER A 109 2.94 -18.89 14.05
CA SER A 109 2.78 -17.43 14.15
C SER A 109 3.76 -16.69 13.27
N LYS A 110 5.01 -17.15 13.17
CA LYS A 110 6.03 -16.58 12.26
C LYS A 110 5.61 -16.68 10.80
N LEU A 111 5.03 -17.81 10.39
CA LEU A 111 4.51 -18.00 9.04
C LEU A 111 3.38 -17.01 8.74
N GLN A 112 2.40 -16.90 9.64
CA GLN A 112 1.28 -15.96 9.48
C GLN A 112 1.75 -14.49 9.46
N LEU A 113 2.69 -14.11 10.33
CA LEU A 113 3.27 -12.76 10.35
C LEU A 113 4.02 -12.44 9.04
N ARG A 114 4.66 -13.45 8.43
CA ARG A 114 5.30 -13.31 7.11
C ARG A 114 4.25 -13.12 6.01
N GLU A 115 3.20 -13.91 5.98
CA GLU A 115 2.11 -13.77 5.01
C GLU A 115 1.44 -12.39 5.08
N ILE A 116 1.20 -11.92 6.31
CA ILE A 116 0.73 -10.55 6.56
C ILE A 116 1.72 -9.55 5.95
N SER A 117 3.02 -9.73 6.20
CA SER A 117 4.03 -8.82 5.67
C SER A 117 4.06 -8.79 4.13
N GLU A 118 3.92 -9.93 3.49
CA GLU A 118 3.84 -10.04 2.03
C GLU A 118 2.61 -9.31 1.45
N SER A 119 1.46 -9.32 2.14
CA SER A 119 0.28 -8.54 1.73
C SER A 119 0.53 -7.02 1.75
N PHE A 120 1.24 -6.53 2.76
CA PHE A 120 1.60 -5.10 2.83
C PHE A 120 2.61 -4.71 1.74
N TYR A 121 3.61 -5.55 1.46
CA TYR A 121 4.54 -5.29 0.35
C TYR A 121 3.82 -5.24 -0.99
N LYS A 122 2.92 -6.18 -1.27
CA LYS A 122 2.13 -6.16 -2.51
C LYS A 122 1.28 -4.91 -2.66
N LEU A 123 0.68 -4.42 -1.57
CA LEU A 123 -0.04 -3.14 -1.58
C LEU A 123 0.93 -1.99 -1.90
N HIS A 124 2.11 -1.99 -1.30
CA HIS A 124 3.12 -0.97 -1.52
C HIS A 124 3.61 -0.91 -2.96
N ASP A 125 4.04 -2.04 -3.52
CA ASP A 125 4.50 -2.13 -4.91
C ASP A 125 3.44 -1.59 -5.87
N SER A 126 2.15 -1.92 -5.64
CA SER A 126 1.07 -1.43 -6.50
C SER A 126 0.78 0.07 -6.36
N VAL A 127 1.01 0.67 -5.18
CA VAL A 127 0.91 2.12 -5.02
C VAL A 127 2.09 2.82 -5.68
N GLU A 128 3.30 2.25 -5.63
CA GLU A 128 4.47 2.77 -6.34
C GLU A 128 4.27 2.71 -7.87
N ASP A 129 3.75 1.60 -8.40
CA ASP A 129 3.45 1.45 -9.84
C ASP A 129 2.52 2.59 -10.35
N ILE A 130 1.47 2.93 -9.59
CA ILE A 130 0.56 4.05 -9.94
C ILE A 130 1.32 5.39 -9.93
N GLN A 131 2.20 5.61 -8.96
CA GLN A 131 2.97 6.86 -8.88
C GLN A 131 3.93 7.00 -10.07
N ASP A 132 4.60 5.93 -10.45
CA ASP A 132 5.52 5.89 -11.58
C ASP A 132 4.79 6.14 -12.91
N GLU A 133 3.61 5.55 -13.09
CA GLU A 133 2.74 5.83 -14.24
C GLU A 133 2.31 7.31 -14.28
N ALA A 134 1.85 7.85 -13.15
CA ALA A 134 1.43 9.24 -13.04
C ALA A 134 2.57 10.22 -13.33
N MET A 135 3.78 9.90 -12.86
CA MET A 135 4.99 10.69 -13.13
C MET A 135 5.34 10.65 -14.62
N THR A 136 5.30 9.47 -15.23
CA THR A 136 5.55 9.28 -16.66
C THR A 136 4.57 10.08 -17.51
N LEU A 137 3.27 10.06 -17.20
CA LEU A 137 2.25 10.84 -17.90
C LEU A 137 2.49 12.35 -17.77
N LYS A 138 2.90 12.83 -16.59
CA LYS A 138 3.26 14.25 -16.38
C LYS A 138 4.44 14.66 -17.27
N VAL A 139 5.47 13.81 -17.39
CA VAL A 139 6.63 14.07 -18.27
C VAL A 139 6.20 14.10 -19.73
N ILE A 140 5.42 13.12 -20.19
CA ILE A 140 4.90 13.07 -21.57
C ILE A 140 4.10 14.33 -21.89
N LYS A 141 3.21 14.77 -20.98
CA LYS A 141 2.42 15.99 -21.16
C LYS A 141 3.30 17.22 -21.33
N ARG A 142 4.31 17.40 -20.48
CA ARG A 142 5.28 18.50 -20.61
C ARG A 142 6.04 18.44 -21.93
N LEU A 143 6.45 17.25 -22.37
CA LEU A 143 7.12 17.09 -23.67
C LEU A 143 6.20 17.48 -24.83
N ILE A 144 4.92 17.09 -24.79
CA ILE A 144 3.92 17.50 -25.78
C ILE A 144 3.72 19.02 -25.78
N GLU A 145 3.62 19.65 -24.61
CA GLU A 145 3.49 21.11 -24.47
C GLU A 145 4.71 21.84 -25.06
N ILE A 146 5.92 21.35 -24.79
CA ILE A 146 7.17 21.90 -25.35
C ILE A 146 7.19 21.75 -26.88
N VAL A 147 6.87 20.56 -27.40
CA VAL A 147 6.82 20.32 -28.85
C VAL A 147 5.74 21.16 -29.53
N GLY A 148 4.55 21.26 -28.94
CA GLY A 148 3.47 22.11 -29.45
C GLY A 148 3.85 23.59 -29.47
N ALA A 149 4.52 24.08 -28.43
CA ALA A 149 5.02 25.46 -28.37
C ALA A 149 6.13 25.75 -29.40
N MET A 150 6.92 24.74 -29.79
CA MET A 150 7.93 24.87 -30.85
C MET A 150 7.33 24.85 -32.25
N LEU A 151 6.23 24.11 -32.47
CA LEU A 151 5.57 24.00 -33.78
C LEU A 151 4.64 25.18 -34.12
N LEU A 152 4.31 26.01 -33.12
CA LEU A 152 3.47 27.20 -33.27
C LEU A 152 4.29 28.51 -33.39
N LYS A 153 5.62 28.41 -33.51
CA LYS A 153 6.54 29.51 -33.87
C LYS A 153 7.01 29.35 -35.31
#